data_AF-A0A357G188-F1
#
_entry.id   AF-A0A357G188-F1
#
_cell.length_a   1.000
_cell.length_b   1.000
_cell.length_c   1.000
_cell.angle_alpha   90.00
_cell.angle_beta   90.00
_cell.angle_gamma   90.00
#
_symmetry.space_group_name_H-M   'P 1'
#
loop_
_entity.id
_entity.type
_entity.pdbx_description
1 polymer ?
#
loop_
_entity_poly.entity_id
_entity_poly.type
_entity_poly.pdbx_seq_one_letter_code
_entity_poly.pdbx_strand_id
1 'polypeptide(L)'
;MADAGFEKALSRALGDSLMASLDETAPAFWSVRSVNNLPALPEGIKNLAPYVKAPEALKPALSQIGYVETEQDGERLAARLLPGQSLVSAGGTYWRWDGYHVKSSATDRHALHLEQKNKLAELEKKRPQIAELVAAAQKALERSVQRQDEDRQKHESLQSDLRAAHAKLAELRQSQGNAHEEQAKRDSEVTRLKETIVAANEDADSLAKTIERDKTLLSVHEEAAADEKAENIDEVKNALLDARNAYQAAMRAFDLYMQEQNSRKARLHAIADERVNLRNRSIRATERVKNLNERKQSLEEKLAELKSQPKNFAKGNEELLSNIAALEKERQDVANELATRENEVTETGKALKQAEAMLGEARESRAHAVATLDTLKEQMAGMRASVQEHFDLQPEGIAEHLTVNTEGQDIESTRAQKEKLSRERDNIGPVNLRADDEAQELEKEFVNLVRERDDLAQAIAELRGGIAEINKEARERLLAAFDHVNAHFEKLFTRLFGGGKA
;
A
#
# COMPACT_ATOMS: atom_id res chain seq x y z
N MET A 1 -32.05 16.53 -11.85
CA MET A 1 -31.10 15.93 -10.91
C MET A 1 -31.92 15.29 -9.81
N ALA A 2 -31.79 13.97 -9.61
CA ALA A 2 -32.49 13.26 -8.54
C ALA A 2 -31.65 13.31 -7.25
N ASP A 3 -32.31 13.27 -6.10
CA ASP A 3 -31.63 13.01 -4.84
C ASP A 3 -31.12 11.56 -4.77
N ALA A 4 -30.10 11.31 -3.94
CA ALA A 4 -29.45 10.01 -3.85
C ALA A 4 -30.44 8.90 -3.45
N GLY A 5 -30.50 7.82 -4.24
CA GLY A 5 -31.40 6.69 -4.06
C GLY A 5 -32.67 6.75 -4.92
N PHE A 6 -32.96 7.88 -5.58
CA PHE A 6 -34.12 8.04 -6.46
C PHE A 6 -33.79 7.98 -7.96
N GLU A 7 -32.51 7.77 -8.31
CA GLU A 7 -32.05 7.75 -9.70
C GLU A 7 -32.74 6.65 -10.52
N LYS A 8 -32.88 5.45 -9.94
CA LYS A 8 -33.56 4.30 -10.58
C LYS A 8 -35.05 4.55 -10.75
N ALA A 9 -35.69 5.17 -9.77
CA ALA A 9 -37.11 5.47 -9.81
C ALA A 9 -37.42 6.54 -10.89
N LEU A 10 -36.64 7.62 -10.93
CA LEU A 10 -36.79 8.66 -11.94
C LEU A 10 -36.49 8.15 -13.35
N SER A 11 -35.39 7.42 -13.50
CA SER A 11 -34.98 6.85 -14.77
C SER A 11 -36.02 5.90 -15.34
N ARG A 12 -36.57 5.02 -14.50
CA ARG A 12 -37.61 4.10 -14.94
C ARG A 12 -38.91 4.81 -15.30
N ALA A 13 -39.32 5.81 -14.52
CA ALA A 13 -40.59 6.47 -14.73
C ALA A 13 -40.64 7.33 -16.00
N LEU A 14 -39.51 7.93 -16.39
CA LEU A 14 -39.40 8.76 -17.59
C LEU A 14 -38.78 8.00 -18.78
N GLY A 15 -38.02 6.93 -18.55
CA GLY A 15 -37.36 6.15 -19.59
C GLY A 15 -36.58 7.02 -20.56
N ASP A 16 -36.76 6.80 -21.87
CA ASP A 16 -36.07 7.56 -22.92
C ASP A 16 -36.43 9.06 -22.92
N SER A 17 -37.60 9.43 -22.39
CA SER A 17 -37.99 10.84 -22.29
C SER A 17 -37.12 11.62 -21.29
N LEU A 18 -36.40 10.95 -20.38
CA LEU A 18 -35.44 11.61 -19.49
C LEU A 18 -34.28 12.27 -20.27
N MET A 19 -33.93 11.73 -21.44
CA MET A 19 -32.84 12.22 -22.29
C MET A 19 -33.27 13.31 -23.30
N ALA A 20 -34.56 13.66 -23.32
CA ALA A 20 -35.07 14.70 -24.21
C ALA A 20 -34.57 16.10 -23.77
N SER A 21 -34.24 16.94 -24.75
CA SER A 21 -33.74 18.31 -24.53
C SER A 21 -34.85 19.25 -24.03
N LEU A 22 -34.49 20.44 -23.58
CA LEU A 22 -35.44 21.57 -23.40
C LEU A 22 -35.47 22.50 -24.62
N ASP A 23 -34.59 22.26 -25.60
CA ASP A 23 -34.53 23.00 -26.86
C ASP A 23 -35.55 22.43 -27.85
N GLU A 24 -36.50 23.25 -28.29
CA GLU A 24 -37.57 22.87 -29.22
C GLU A 24 -37.05 22.48 -30.62
N THR A 25 -35.80 22.80 -30.93
CA THR A 25 -35.15 22.41 -32.20
C THR A 25 -34.55 21.00 -32.16
N ALA A 26 -34.48 20.37 -30.99
CA ALA A 26 -33.93 19.02 -30.84
C ALA A 26 -34.90 17.93 -31.33
N PRO A 27 -34.40 16.76 -31.78
CA PRO A 27 -35.23 15.65 -32.25
C PRO A 27 -36.23 15.10 -31.22
N ALA A 28 -35.93 15.24 -29.93
CA ALA A 28 -36.81 14.92 -28.82
C ALA A 28 -36.67 16.00 -27.74
N PHE A 29 -37.78 16.65 -27.37
CA PHE A 29 -37.75 17.75 -26.42
C PHE A 29 -38.98 17.80 -25.49
N TRP A 30 -38.80 18.41 -24.34
CA TRP A 30 -39.86 18.79 -23.42
C TRP A 30 -40.23 20.26 -23.63
N SER A 31 -41.51 20.52 -23.89
CA SER A 31 -42.07 21.88 -23.93
C SER A 31 -42.83 22.18 -22.64
N VAL A 32 -42.79 23.44 -22.21
CA VAL A 32 -43.59 23.90 -21.06
C VAL A 32 -45.06 23.90 -21.46
N ARG A 33 -45.86 23.07 -20.78
CA ARG A 33 -47.32 23.02 -20.97
C ARG A 33 -48.03 23.32 -19.66
N SER A 34 -48.99 24.26 -19.70
CA SER A 34 -49.92 24.50 -18.60
C SER A 34 -51.10 23.55 -18.74
N VAL A 35 -51.08 22.45 -17.98
CA VAL A 35 -52.18 21.48 -17.95
C VAL A 35 -53.07 21.79 -16.75
N ASN A 36 -54.29 22.22 -17.00
CA ASN A 36 -55.29 22.49 -15.97
C ASN A 36 -56.12 21.22 -15.71
N ASN A 37 -56.54 20.98 -14.46
CA ASN A 37 -57.32 19.80 -14.02
C ASN A 37 -56.60 18.45 -14.17
N LEU A 38 -55.36 18.34 -13.67
CA LEU A 38 -54.74 17.03 -13.49
C LEU A 38 -55.40 16.28 -12.33
N PRO A 39 -55.77 14.99 -12.49
CA PRO A 39 -56.31 14.20 -11.41
C PRO A 39 -55.28 14.03 -10.29
N ALA A 40 -55.75 14.06 -9.04
CA ALA A 40 -54.89 13.75 -7.90
C ALA A 40 -54.45 12.28 -7.94
N LEU A 41 -53.25 11.99 -7.43
CA LEU A 41 -52.82 10.61 -7.22
C LEU A 41 -53.74 9.94 -6.17
N PRO A 42 -54.08 8.65 -6.34
CA PRO A 42 -54.90 7.90 -5.38
C PRO A 42 -54.33 7.96 -3.95
N GLU A 43 -55.23 7.92 -2.95
CA GLU A 43 -54.85 7.97 -1.54
C GLU A 43 -53.85 6.85 -1.17
N GLY A 44 -52.74 7.24 -0.52
CA GLY A 44 -51.66 6.34 -0.12
C GLY A 44 -50.42 6.35 -1.02
N ILE A 45 -50.46 7.05 -2.15
CA ILE A 45 -49.32 7.18 -3.09
C ILE A 45 -48.55 8.48 -2.81
N LYS A 46 -47.23 8.39 -2.59
CA LYS A 46 -46.36 9.58 -2.47
C LYS A 46 -46.02 10.11 -3.87
N ASN A 47 -45.93 11.42 -4.04
CA ASN A 47 -45.53 12.02 -5.32
C ASN A 47 -43.99 11.93 -5.48
N LEU A 48 -43.50 11.61 -6.69
CA LEU A 48 -42.06 11.58 -6.98
C LEU A 48 -41.44 12.97 -7.14
N ALA A 49 -42.23 13.98 -7.55
CA ALA A 49 -41.75 15.33 -7.84
C ALA A 49 -40.90 16.01 -6.74
N PRO A 50 -41.20 15.89 -5.43
CA PRO A 50 -40.41 16.52 -4.37
C PRO A 50 -38.96 16.02 -4.25
N TYR A 51 -38.67 14.81 -4.72
CA TYR A 51 -37.35 14.16 -4.61
C TYR A 51 -36.47 14.37 -5.85
N VAL A 52 -36.95 15.18 -6.80
CA VAL A 52 -36.30 15.41 -8.09
C VAL A 52 -36.26 16.90 -8.40
N LYS A 53 -35.05 17.45 -8.55
CA LYS A 53 -34.84 18.80 -9.08
C LYS A 53 -34.98 18.76 -10.60
N ALA A 54 -36.16 19.10 -11.10
CA ALA A 54 -36.49 19.08 -12.53
C ALA A 54 -36.89 20.47 -13.08
N PRO A 55 -36.65 20.72 -14.39
CA PRO A 55 -37.16 21.90 -15.10
C PRO A 55 -38.69 22.01 -15.08
N GLU A 56 -39.23 23.21 -15.29
CA GLU A 56 -40.68 23.45 -15.23
C GLU A 56 -41.48 22.60 -16.22
N ALA A 57 -40.91 22.31 -17.39
CA ALA A 57 -41.53 21.48 -18.42
C ALA A 57 -41.84 20.04 -17.96
N LEU A 58 -41.10 19.50 -16.98
CA LEU A 58 -41.29 18.14 -16.48
C LEU A 58 -42.23 18.07 -15.25
N LYS A 59 -42.59 19.21 -14.63
CA LYS A 59 -43.46 19.26 -13.45
C LYS A 59 -44.81 18.54 -13.67
N PRO A 60 -45.51 18.72 -14.82
CA PRO A 60 -46.78 18.01 -15.05
C PRO A 60 -46.61 16.49 -15.10
N ALA A 61 -45.58 16.00 -15.80
CA ALA A 61 -45.30 14.56 -15.90
C ALA A 61 -44.93 13.96 -14.54
N LEU A 62 -44.03 14.61 -13.79
CA LEU A 62 -43.62 14.16 -12.46
C LEU A 62 -44.77 14.18 -11.45
N SER A 63 -45.73 15.09 -11.60
CA SER A 63 -46.90 15.16 -10.71
C SER A 63 -47.84 13.96 -10.81
N GLN A 64 -47.82 13.24 -11.94
CA GLN A 64 -48.65 12.06 -12.20
C GLN A 64 -47.87 10.75 -12.01
N ILE A 65 -46.63 10.83 -11.55
CA ILE A 65 -45.78 9.69 -11.22
C ILE A 65 -45.75 9.56 -9.68
N GLY A 66 -46.35 8.48 -9.20
CA GLY A 66 -46.31 8.08 -7.81
C GLY A 66 -45.07 7.27 -7.47
N TYR A 67 -44.60 7.40 -6.24
CA TYR A 67 -43.51 6.64 -5.64
C TYR A 67 -44.06 5.73 -4.54
N VAL A 68 -43.63 4.47 -4.57
CA VAL A 68 -43.92 3.46 -3.55
C VAL A 68 -42.63 2.86 -3.00
N GLU A 69 -42.59 2.55 -1.72
CA GLU A 69 -41.39 2.00 -1.08
C GLU A 69 -41.20 0.51 -1.39
N THR A 70 -42.30 -0.24 -1.51
CA THR A 70 -42.28 -1.69 -1.76
C THR A 70 -42.99 -2.08 -3.06
N GLU A 71 -42.59 -3.21 -3.64
CA GLU A 71 -43.23 -3.73 -4.86
C GLU A 71 -44.66 -4.22 -4.61
N GLN A 72 -44.92 -4.76 -3.42
CA GLN A 72 -46.26 -5.20 -3.00
C GLN A 72 -47.24 -4.04 -2.92
N ASP A 73 -46.79 -2.87 -2.44
CA ASP A 73 -47.61 -1.65 -2.46
C ASP A 73 -47.90 -1.18 -3.88
N GLY A 74 -46.91 -1.29 -4.77
CA GLY A 74 -47.07 -0.98 -6.19
C GLY A 74 -48.14 -1.85 -6.86
N GLU A 75 -48.12 -3.17 -6.67
CA GLU A 75 -49.11 -4.10 -7.23
C GLU A 75 -50.53 -3.84 -6.71
N ARG A 76 -50.67 -3.59 -5.40
CA ARG A 76 -51.96 -3.29 -4.78
C ARG A 76 -52.55 -1.96 -5.25
N LEU A 77 -51.71 -0.94 -5.42
CA LEU A 77 -52.15 0.42 -5.75
C LEU A 77 -52.25 0.67 -7.26
N ALA A 78 -51.59 -0.15 -8.09
CA ALA A 78 -51.65 -0.03 -9.55
C ALA A 78 -53.08 -0.12 -10.11
N ALA A 79 -53.93 -0.96 -9.52
CA ALA A 79 -55.33 -1.11 -9.94
C ALA A 79 -56.20 0.14 -9.69
N ARG A 80 -55.72 1.10 -8.91
CA ARG A 80 -56.42 2.36 -8.58
C ARG A 80 -55.94 3.54 -9.42
N LEU A 81 -54.97 3.33 -10.32
CA LEU A 81 -54.42 4.40 -11.14
C LEU A 81 -55.46 4.93 -12.13
N LEU A 82 -55.55 6.25 -12.22
CA LEU A 82 -56.38 6.93 -13.22
C LEU A 82 -55.63 7.02 -14.56
N PRO A 83 -56.36 7.18 -15.69
CA PRO A 83 -55.73 7.38 -16.98
C PRO A 83 -54.68 8.49 -16.97
N GLY A 84 -53.47 8.16 -17.42
CA GLY A 84 -52.31 9.05 -17.44
C GLY A 84 -51.35 8.91 -16.25
N GLN A 85 -51.70 8.14 -15.21
CA GLN A 85 -50.87 7.98 -14.01
C GLN A 85 -49.96 6.75 -14.06
N SER A 86 -48.87 6.81 -13.30
CA SER A 86 -47.96 5.69 -13.11
C SER A 86 -47.39 5.62 -11.71
N LEU A 87 -46.85 4.46 -11.35
CA LEU A 87 -46.17 4.18 -10.10
C LEU A 87 -44.77 3.66 -10.37
N VAL A 88 -43.82 4.06 -9.54
CA VAL A 88 -42.48 3.51 -9.53
C VAL A 88 -42.03 3.17 -8.12
N SER A 89 -41.38 2.01 -7.95
CA SER A 89 -40.83 1.59 -6.67
C SER A 89 -39.38 2.08 -6.48
N ALA A 90 -38.92 2.07 -5.23
CA ALA A 90 -37.49 2.27 -4.90
C ALA A 90 -36.56 1.30 -5.65
N GLY A 91 -37.03 0.07 -5.89
CA GLY A 91 -36.32 -0.97 -6.63
C GLY A 91 -36.31 -0.78 -8.16
N GLY A 92 -37.06 0.20 -8.69
CA GLY A 92 -37.16 0.46 -10.12
C GLY A 92 -38.18 -0.41 -10.85
N THR A 93 -39.17 -0.95 -10.15
CA THR A 93 -40.36 -1.57 -10.75
C THR A 93 -41.37 -0.50 -11.12
N TYR A 94 -42.02 -0.61 -12.27
CA TYR A 94 -42.92 0.40 -12.82
C TYR A 94 -44.27 -0.17 -13.19
N TRP A 95 -45.33 0.58 -12.90
CA TRP A 95 -46.70 0.27 -13.28
C TRP A 95 -47.34 1.50 -13.92
N ARG A 96 -48.04 1.31 -15.03
CA ARG A 96 -48.82 2.36 -15.69
C ARG A 96 -50.30 1.97 -15.72
N TRP A 97 -51.16 2.98 -15.68
CA TRP A 97 -52.62 2.82 -15.63
C TRP A 97 -53.23 1.90 -16.71
N ASP A 98 -52.56 1.73 -17.85
CA ASP A 98 -53.01 0.88 -18.97
C ASP A 98 -52.59 -0.60 -18.84
N GLY A 99 -51.97 -0.97 -17.71
CA GLY A 99 -51.50 -2.32 -17.42
C GLY A 99 -50.05 -2.58 -17.86
N TYR A 100 -49.35 -1.58 -18.41
CA TYR A 100 -47.92 -1.72 -18.71
C TYR A 100 -47.11 -1.83 -17.42
N HIS A 101 -46.37 -2.93 -17.28
CA HIS A 101 -45.62 -3.28 -16.07
C HIS A 101 -44.18 -3.67 -16.40
N VAL A 102 -43.21 -3.12 -15.68
CA VAL A 102 -41.78 -3.41 -15.85
C VAL A 102 -41.19 -3.80 -14.50
N LYS A 103 -40.65 -5.01 -14.40
CA LYS A 103 -40.02 -5.53 -13.18
C LYS A 103 -38.66 -4.89 -12.91
N SER A 104 -38.27 -4.82 -11.64
CA SER A 104 -36.97 -4.28 -11.16
C SER A 104 -35.74 -4.97 -11.75
N SER A 105 -35.87 -6.21 -12.24
CA SER A 105 -34.79 -6.99 -12.86
C SER A 105 -34.43 -6.54 -14.29
N ALA A 106 -35.21 -5.66 -14.91
CA ALA A 106 -34.90 -5.14 -16.25
C ALA A 106 -33.77 -4.09 -16.17
N THR A 107 -32.66 -4.30 -16.90
CA THR A 107 -31.52 -3.39 -16.91
C THR A 107 -31.92 -1.98 -17.36
N ASP A 108 -31.65 -0.97 -16.52
CA ASP A 108 -31.91 0.44 -16.83
C ASP A 108 -30.59 1.18 -17.12
N ARG A 109 -30.33 1.41 -18.42
CA ARG A 109 -29.11 2.08 -18.89
C ARG A 109 -29.06 3.55 -18.49
N HIS A 110 -30.21 4.20 -18.35
CA HIS A 110 -30.31 5.63 -18.04
C HIS A 110 -30.06 5.89 -16.55
N ALA A 111 -30.46 4.96 -15.68
CA ALA A 111 -30.17 5.03 -14.24
C ALA A 111 -28.66 4.96 -13.98
N LEU A 112 -27.96 4.03 -14.65
CA LEU A 112 -26.50 3.90 -14.57
C LEU A 112 -25.79 5.18 -15.06
N HIS A 113 -26.30 5.79 -16.13
CA HIS A 113 -25.75 7.05 -16.65
C HIS A 113 -25.93 8.22 -15.66
N LEU A 114 -27.08 8.30 -15.00
CA LEU A 114 -27.35 9.34 -13.99
C LEU A 114 -26.48 9.16 -12.74
N GLU A 115 -26.30 7.93 -12.28
CA GLU A 115 -25.38 7.59 -11.17
C GLU A 115 -23.94 7.96 -11.51
N GLN A 116 -23.47 7.63 -12.71
CA GLN A 116 -22.13 8.02 -13.20
C GLN A 116 -21.96 9.54 -13.29
N LYS A 117 -22.97 10.27 -13.75
CA LYS A 117 -22.94 11.74 -13.84
C LYS A 117 -22.91 12.39 -12.45
N ASN A 118 -23.71 11.88 -11.51
CA ASN A 118 -23.67 12.33 -10.11
C ASN A 118 -22.30 12.04 -9.48
N LYS A 119 -21.71 10.86 -9.77
CA LYS A 119 -20.39 10.50 -9.28
C LYS A 119 -19.27 11.38 -9.86
N LEU A 120 -19.33 11.67 -11.15
CA LEU A 120 -18.40 12.59 -11.81
C LEU A 120 -18.47 13.99 -11.18
N ALA A 121 -19.67 14.52 -10.96
CA ALA A 121 -19.86 15.81 -10.31
C ALA A 121 -19.31 15.84 -8.87
N GLU A 122 -19.41 14.74 -8.13
CA GLU A 122 -18.82 14.60 -6.80
C GLU A 122 -17.27 14.61 -6.86
N LEU A 123 -16.68 13.89 -7.81
CA LEU A 123 -15.23 13.84 -8.01
C LEU A 123 -14.67 15.19 -8.50
N GLU A 124 -15.39 15.88 -9.39
CA GLU A 124 -15.03 17.22 -9.86
C GLU A 124 -15.04 18.25 -8.72
N LYS A 125 -15.97 18.13 -7.76
CA LYS A 125 -15.97 18.97 -6.55
C LYS A 125 -14.78 18.70 -5.63
N LYS A 126 -14.30 17.46 -5.56
CA LYS A 126 -13.15 17.07 -4.72
C LYS A 126 -11.79 17.41 -5.35
N ARG A 127 -11.71 17.44 -6.69
CA ARG A 127 -10.49 17.73 -7.45
C ARG A 127 -9.74 19.02 -7.04
N PRO A 128 -10.37 20.20 -6.84
CA PRO A 128 -9.64 21.41 -6.48
C PRO A 128 -8.96 21.30 -5.10
N GLN A 129 -9.63 20.70 -4.11
CA GLN A 129 -9.06 20.50 -2.78
C GLN A 129 -7.83 19.59 -2.83
N ILE A 130 -7.88 18.50 -3.60
CA ILE A 130 -6.74 17.61 -3.79
C ILE A 130 -5.60 18.34 -4.52
N ALA A 131 -5.91 19.14 -5.54
CA ALA A 131 -4.91 19.92 -6.26
C ALA A 131 -4.21 20.95 -5.35
N GLU A 132 -4.93 21.62 -4.46
CA GLU A 132 -4.36 22.54 -3.47
C GLU A 132 -3.44 21.81 -2.48
N LEU A 133 -3.85 20.63 -1.98
CA LEU A 133 -3.01 19.83 -1.09
C LEU A 133 -1.71 19.39 -1.76
N VAL A 134 -1.77 18.95 -3.02
CA VAL A 134 -0.58 18.57 -3.80
C VAL A 134 0.33 19.77 -4.03
N ALA A 135 -0.23 20.93 -4.42
CA ALA A 135 0.56 22.14 -4.62
C ALA A 135 1.22 22.63 -3.31
N ALA A 136 0.51 22.54 -2.18
CA ALA A 136 1.06 22.87 -0.87
C ALA A 136 2.20 21.91 -0.48
N ALA A 137 2.03 20.61 -0.70
CA ALA A 137 3.06 19.61 -0.43
C ALA A 137 4.30 19.80 -1.33
N GLN A 138 4.11 20.09 -2.61
CA GLN A 138 5.22 20.41 -3.54
C GLN A 138 5.99 21.65 -3.08
N LYS A 139 5.30 22.73 -2.69
CA LYS A 139 5.94 23.94 -2.19
C LYS A 139 6.67 23.72 -0.86
N ALA A 140 6.15 22.86 0.01
CA ALA A 140 6.82 22.48 1.25
C ALA A 140 8.09 21.66 0.97
N LEU A 141 8.03 20.74 0.00
CA LEU A 141 9.19 19.96 -0.45
C LEU A 141 10.27 20.86 -1.04
N GLU A 142 9.92 21.77 -1.94
CA GLU A 142 10.85 22.73 -2.55
C GLU A 142 11.56 23.58 -1.48
N ARG A 143 10.83 24.08 -0.48
CA ARG A 143 11.41 24.81 0.65
C ARG A 143 12.36 23.96 1.48
N SER A 144 12.03 22.70 1.70
CA SER A 144 12.89 21.77 2.45
C SER A 144 14.17 21.45 1.70
N VAL A 145 14.10 21.25 0.38
CA VAL A 145 15.26 21.01 -0.48
C VAL A 145 16.16 22.24 -0.53
N GLN A 146 15.58 23.44 -0.70
CA GLN A 146 16.35 24.68 -0.69
C GLN A 146 17.08 24.88 0.65
N ARG A 147 16.40 24.64 1.78
CA ARG A 147 17.03 24.74 3.11
C ARG A 147 18.14 23.72 3.30
N GLN A 148 17.98 22.50 2.79
CA GLN A 148 19.01 21.47 2.82
C GLN A 148 20.25 21.88 2.02
N ASP A 149 20.07 22.47 0.84
CA ASP A 149 21.19 22.94 0.02
C ASP A 149 21.91 24.13 0.67
N GLU A 150 21.18 25.08 1.28
CA GLU A 150 21.77 26.19 2.05
C GLU A 150 22.58 25.68 3.25
N ASP A 151 22.05 24.70 3.99
CA ASP A 151 22.75 24.11 5.13
C ASP A 151 23.97 23.29 4.69
N ARG A 152 23.90 22.61 3.53
CA ARG A 152 25.06 21.92 2.93
C ARG A 152 26.17 22.91 2.58
N GLN A 153 25.84 24.02 1.92
CA GLN A 153 26.81 25.05 1.56
C GLN A 153 27.47 25.68 2.81
N LYS A 154 26.68 25.96 3.86
CA LYS A 154 27.22 26.46 5.14
C LYS A 154 28.11 25.43 5.82
N HIS A 155 27.77 24.14 5.75
CA HIS A 155 28.61 23.09 6.31
C HIS A 155 29.95 22.98 5.58
N GLU A 156 29.95 23.03 4.25
CA GLU A 156 31.16 23.01 3.43
C GLU A 156 32.05 24.22 3.69
N SER A 157 31.47 25.41 3.84
CA SER A 157 32.24 26.62 4.18
C SER A 157 32.87 26.53 5.56
N LEU A 158 32.10 26.10 6.58
CA LEU A 158 32.61 25.91 7.94
C LEU A 158 33.73 24.84 8.00
N GLN A 159 33.62 23.75 7.24
CA GLN A 159 34.69 22.77 7.12
C GLN A 159 35.94 23.33 6.45
N SER A 160 35.78 24.20 5.44
CA SER A 160 36.90 24.90 4.81
C SER A 160 37.60 25.83 5.79
N ASP A 161 36.82 26.64 6.53
CA ASP A 161 37.33 27.57 7.53
C ASP A 161 38.05 26.85 8.68
N LEU A 162 37.50 25.72 9.13
CA LEU A 162 38.13 24.88 10.15
C LEU A 162 39.47 24.31 9.67
N ARG A 163 39.55 23.84 8.41
CA ARG A 163 40.80 23.36 7.82
C ARG A 163 41.84 24.49 7.71
N ALA A 164 41.43 25.68 7.28
CA ALA A 164 42.30 26.85 7.21
C ALA A 164 42.81 27.27 8.60
N ALA A 165 41.93 27.26 9.62
CA ALA A 165 42.30 27.54 11.00
C ALA A 165 43.30 26.52 11.56
N HIS A 166 43.10 25.22 11.29
CA HIS A 166 44.05 24.18 11.69
C HIS A 166 45.41 24.32 11.00
N ALA A 167 45.44 24.63 9.70
CA ALA A 167 46.68 24.87 8.97
C ALA A 167 47.45 26.05 9.57
N LYS A 168 46.76 27.17 9.85
CA LYS A 168 47.36 28.35 10.48
C LYS A 168 47.85 28.08 11.90
N LEU A 169 47.13 27.28 12.66
CA LEU A 169 47.55 26.86 14.00
C LEU A 169 48.79 25.97 13.95
N ALA A 170 48.90 25.07 12.97
CA ALA A 170 50.09 24.25 12.76
C ALA A 170 51.31 25.11 12.39
N GLU A 171 51.14 26.08 11.49
CA GLU A 171 52.18 27.05 11.11
C GLU A 171 52.66 27.89 12.31
N LEU A 172 51.72 28.38 13.13
CA LEU A 172 52.04 29.14 14.34
C LEU A 172 52.79 28.28 15.38
N ARG A 173 52.41 27.00 15.54
CA ARG A 173 53.14 26.07 16.42
C ARG A 173 54.56 25.80 15.92
N GLN A 174 54.74 25.65 14.61
CA GLN A 174 56.06 25.47 14.02
C GLN A 174 56.93 26.71 14.21
N SER A 175 56.40 27.91 13.94
CA SER A 175 57.15 29.15 14.16
C SER A 175 57.48 29.40 15.63
N GLN A 176 56.58 29.05 16.55
CA GLN A 176 56.85 29.06 17.98
C GLN A 176 57.97 28.09 18.37
N GLY A 177 57.97 26.87 17.81
CA GLY A 177 59.03 25.88 18.02
C GLY A 177 60.40 26.40 17.57
N ASN A 178 60.46 26.96 16.37
CA ASN A 178 61.69 27.56 15.82
C ASN A 178 62.19 28.72 16.70
N ALA A 179 61.28 29.60 17.15
CA ALA A 179 61.63 30.72 18.02
C ALA A 179 62.16 30.26 19.39
N HIS A 180 61.60 29.19 19.97
CA HIS A 180 62.12 28.58 21.18
C HIS A 180 63.51 27.98 20.98
N GLU A 181 63.76 27.32 19.85
CA GLU A 181 65.08 26.77 19.53
C GLU A 181 66.14 27.87 19.35
N GLU A 182 65.80 28.96 18.65
CA GLU A 182 66.67 30.14 18.54
C GLU A 182 66.95 30.78 19.90
N GLN A 183 65.93 30.88 20.77
CA GLN A 183 66.10 31.39 22.12
C GLN A 183 67.07 30.52 22.92
N ALA A 184 66.92 29.20 22.89
CA ALA A 184 67.82 28.27 23.57
C ALA A 184 69.28 28.38 23.09
N LYS A 185 69.48 28.58 21.77
CA LYS A 185 70.81 28.86 21.19
C LYS A 185 71.40 30.17 21.70
N ARG A 186 70.60 31.23 21.77
CA ARG A 186 71.06 32.53 22.32
C ARG A 186 71.40 32.43 23.81
N ASP A 187 70.59 31.71 24.59
CA ASP A 187 70.83 31.53 26.03
C ASP A 187 72.12 30.73 26.29
N SER A 188 72.42 29.72 25.47
CA SER A 188 73.69 28.98 25.56
C SER A 188 74.89 29.84 25.15
N GLU A 189 74.78 30.65 24.09
CA GLU A 189 75.82 31.60 23.70
C GLU A 189 76.10 32.65 24.79
N VAL A 190 75.06 33.20 25.41
CA VAL A 190 75.19 34.15 26.52
C VAL A 190 75.91 33.50 27.69
N THR A 191 75.60 32.24 28.01
CA THR A 191 76.27 31.51 29.09
C THR A 191 77.75 31.30 28.79
N ARG A 192 78.09 30.86 27.56
CA ARG A 192 79.48 30.72 27.11
C ARG A 192 80.25 32.04 27.16
N LEU A 193 79.63 33.14 26.71
CA LEU A 193 80.26 34.46 26.74
C LEU A 193 80.51 34.93 28.17
N LYS A 194 79.59 34.66 29.11
CA LYS A 194 79.80 34.96 30.54
C LYS A 194 81.00 34.21 31.11
N GLU A 195 81.12 32.92 30.83
CA GLU A 195 82.28 32.12 31.25
C GLU A 195 83.59 32.66 30.66
N THR A 196 83.56 33.07 29.40
CA THR A 196 84.73 33.65 28.71
C THR A 196 85.15 34.99 29.33
N ILE A 197 84.19 35.83 29.72
CA ILE A 197 84.46 37.11 30.41
C ILE A 197 85.08 36.86 31.79
N VAL A 198 84.59 35.87 32.54
CA VAL A 198 85.17 35.52 33.85
C VAL A 198 86.63 35.10 33.70
N ALA A 199 86.94 34.18 32.77
CA ALA A 199 88.31 33.76 32.49
C ALA A 199 89.22 34.93 32.06
N ALA A 200 88.74 35.79 31.17
CA ALA A 200 89.51 36.95 30.71
C ALA A 200 89.81 37.96 31.84
N ASN A 201 88.90 38.12 32.80
CA ASN A 201 89.13 38.96 33.98
C ASN A 201 90.17 38.34 34.92
N GLU A 202 90.13 37.02 35.13
CA GLU A 202 91.14 36.31 35.93
C GLU A 202 92.54 36.42 35.30
N ASP A 203 92.63 36.29 33.97
CA ASP A 203 93.86 36.50 33.22
C ASP A 203 94.38 37.93 33.38
N ALA A 204 93.51 38.94 33.24
CA ALA A 204 93.87 40.35 33.41
C ALA A 204 94.40 40.66 34.81
N ASP A 205 93.77 40.12 35.86
CA ASP A 205 94.24 40.26 37.24
C ASP A 205 95.61 39.60 37.47
N SER A 206 95.87 38.45 36.84
CA SER A 206 97.17 37.77 36.91
C SER A 206 98.29 38.57 36.22
N LEU A 207 97.99 39.17 35.07
CA LEU A 207 98.88 40.05 34.32
C LEU A 207 99.20 41.33 35.10
N ALA A 208 98.21 41.95 35.73
CA ALA A 208 98.40 43.15 36.56
C ALA A 208 99.39 42.90 37.71
N LYS A 209 99.27 41.77 38.42
CA LYS A 209 100.22 41.37 39.48
C LYS A 209 101.64 41.15 38.96
N THR A 210 101.76 40.60 37.75
CA THR A 210 103.07 40.38 37.11
C THR A 210 103.75 41.70 36.77
N ILE A 211 102.99 42.66 36.21
CA ILE A 211 103.49 44.02 35.90
C ILE A 211 103.93 44.76 37.16
N GLU A 212 103.19 44.64 38.27
CA GLU A 212 103.56 45.27 39.54
C GLU A 212 104.89 44.71 40.09
N ARG A 213 105.06 43.39 40.05
CA ARG A 213 106.31 42.72 40.41
C ARG A 213 107.48 43.22 39.55
N ASP A 214 107.29 43.30 38.24
CA ASP A 214 108.36 43.70 37.32
C ASP A 214 108.72 45.20 37.49
N LYS A 215 107.76 46.06 37.87
CA LYS A 215 108.02 47.45 38.28
C LYS A 215 108.83 47.55 39.57
N THR A 216 108.54 46.71 40.56
CA THR A 216 109.33 46.69 41.81
C THR A 216 110.77 46.22 41.58
N LEU A 217 111.00 45.32 40.62
CA LEU A 217 112.35 44.88 40.21
C LEU A 217 113.12 45.97 39.47
N LEU A 218 112.45 46.81 38.67
CA LEU A 218 113.06 47.92 37.97
C LEU A 218 113.52 49.04 38.93
N SER A 219 112.73 49.31 39.97
CA SER A 219 113.02 50.30 41.01
C SER A 219 114.24 49.98 41.88
N VAL A 220 114.65 48.71 41.96
CA VAL A 220 115.86 48.28 42.73
C VAL A 220 117.14 48.47 41.91
N HIS A 221 117.05 48.59 40.57
CA HIS A 221 118.21 48.73 39.70
C HIS A 221 118.66 50.19 39.46
N GLU A 222 117.81 51.17 39.75
CA GLU A 222 118.09 52.59 39.50
C GLU A 222 118.76 53.32 40.69
N GLU A 223 118.95 52.66 41.85
CA GLU A 223 119.58 53.23 43.06
C GLU A 223 121.11 52.99 43.19
N ALA A 224 121.80 52.50 42.15
CA ALA A 224 123.19 52.02 42.25
C ALA A 224 124.20 52.62 41.24
N ALA A 225 124.05 53.89 40.82
CA ALA A 225 125.11 54.58 40.09
C ALA A 225 125.02 56.11 40.20
N ALA A 226 125.74 56.71 41.14
CA ALA A 226 126.11 58.12 41.12
C ALA A 226 127.48 58.36 41.79
N ASP A 227 128.18 59.38 41.27
CA ASP A 227 129.45 60.03 41.68
C ASP A 227 130.76 59.46 41.07
N GLU A 228 131.73 60.23 40.52
CA GLU A 228 132.05 61.67 40.66
C GLU A 228 133.09 62.17 39.59
N LYS A 229 132.95 63.45 39.18
CA LYS A 229 133.93 64.51 38.79
C LYS A 229 134.90 64.43 37.58
N ALA A 230 134.92 65.50 36.77
CA ALA A 230 136.14 66.14 36.23
C ALA A 230 135.89 67.59 35.74
N GLU A 231 136.01 68.54 36.66
CA GLU A 231 135.90 69.98 36.40
C GLU A 231 136.90 70.46 35.32
N ASN A 232 136.43 71.41 34.50
CA ASN A 232 137.09 72.12 33.39
C ASN A 232 136.96 71.56 31.96
N ILE A 233 136.26 70.44 31.77
CA ILE A 233 135.42 70.20 30.56
C ILE A 233 133.93 70.41 30.89
N ASP A 234 133.63 70.48 32.18
CA ASP A 234 132.30 70.55 32.77
C ASP A 234 131.54 71.84 32.46
N GLU A 235 132.12 73.02 32.24
CA GLU A 235 131.27 74.19 31.95
C GLU A 235 130.61 74.13 30.56
N VAL A 236 131.34 73.67 29.53
CA VAL A 236 130.79 73.53 28.16
C VAL A 236 130.02 72.22 28.00
N LYS A 237 130.46 71.13 28.65
CA LYS A 237 129.65 69.89 28.73
C LYS A 237 128.42 70.07 29.60
N ASN A 238 128.46 70.79 30.71
CA ASN A 238 127.28 71.08 31.54
C ASN A 238 126.38 72.07 30.82
N ALA A 239 126.87 73.09 30.12
CA ALA A 239 125.98 73.91 29.28
C ALA A 239 125.30 73.07 28.17
N LEU A 240 126.02 72.14 27.53
CA LEU A 240 125.43 71.23 26.54
C LEU A 240 124.53 70.16 27.17
N LEU A 241 124.90 69.61 28.33
CA LEU A 241 124.13 68.61 29.08
C LEU A 241 122.91 69.25 29.70
N ASP A 242 122.98 70.45 30.23
CA ASP A 242 121.86 71.25 30.73
C ASP A 242 120.93 71.64 29.59
N ALA A 243 121.46 72.08 28.45
CA ALA A 243 120.64 72.33 27.26
C ALA A 243 119.99 71.03 26.73
N ARG A 244 120.71 69.90 26.75
CA ARG A 244 120.21 68.60 26.32
C ARG A 244 119.22 68.01 27.33
N ASN A 245 119.43 68.21 28.62
CA ASN A 245 118.54 67.81 29.70
C ASN A 245 117.29 68.68 29.71
N ALA A 246 117.42 69.98 29.47
CA ALA A 246 116.30 70.90 29.27
C ALA A 246 115.51 70.55 28.01
N TYR A 247 116.18 70.21 26.90
CA TYR A 247 115.53 69.72 25.69
C TYR A 247 114.84 68.37 25.92
N GLN A 248 115.47 67.41 26.59
CA GLN A 248 114.86 66.12 26.92
C GLN A 248 113.73 66.26 27.94
N ALA A 249 113.82 67.21 28.89
CA ALA A 249 112.75 67.53 29.82
C ALA A 249 111.57 68.18 29.08
N ALA A 250 111.83 69.12 28.17
CA ALA A 250 110.81 69.74 27.33
C ALA A 250 110.17 68.73 26.36
N MET A 251 110.96 67.82 25.78
CA MET A 251 110.47 66.73 24.92
C MET A 251 109.60 65.76 25.72
N ARG A 252 110.04 65.33 26.91
CA ARG A 252 109.22 64.49 27.80
C ARG A 252 107.94 65.19 28.23
N ALA A 253 107.99 66.47 28.56
CA ALA A 253 106.81 67.27 28.90
C ALA A 253 105.85 67.42 27.71
N PHE A 254 106.39 67.60 26.50
CA PHE A 254 105.62 67.63 25.26
C PHE A 254 104.98 66.28 24.95
N ASP A 255 105.72 65.18 25.06
CA ASP A 255 105.20 63.83 24.85
C ASP A 255 104.12 63.49 25.88
N LEU A 256 104.29 63.87 27.15
CA LEU A 256 103.28 63.73 28.20
C LEU A 256 102.03 64.55 27.86
N TYR A 257 102.20 65.80 27.42
CA TYR A 257 101.09 66.66 27.02
C TYR A 257 100.36 66.10 25.79
N MET A 258 101.08 65.54 24.82
CA MET A 258 100.50 64.89 23.64
C MET A 258 99.75 63.61 24.02
N GLN A 259 100.28 62.79 24.92
CA GLN A 259 99.57 61.63 25.47
C GLN A 259 98.31 62.04 26.24
N GLU A 260 98.38 63.08 27.06
CA GLU A 260 97.21 63.65 27.75
C GLU A 260 96.17 64.17 26.75
N GLN A 261 96.59 64.88 25.70
CA GLN A 261 95.66 65.37 24.69
C GLN A 261 94.98 64.21 23.95
N ASN A 262 95.74 63.18 23.59
CA ASN A 262 95.22 62.01 22.90
C ASN A 262 94.28 61.19 23.79
N SER A 263 94.60 61.01 25.08
CA SER A 263 93.71 60.35 26.04
C SER A 263 92.42 61.13 26.27
N ARG A 264 92.48 62.47 26.35
CA ARG A 264 91.29 63.33 26.45
C ARG A 264 90.42 63.23 25.19
N LYS A 265 91.02 63.21 24.00
CA LYS A 265 90.30 63.00 22.72
C LYS A 265 89.63 61.63 22.68
N ALA A 266 90.35 60.57 23.03
CA ALA A 266 89.79 59.22 23.09
C ALA A 266 88.61 59.13 24.08
N ARG A 267 88.75 59.76 25.26
CA ARG A 267 87.68 59.82 26.27
C ARG A 267 86.46 60.60 25.79
N LEU A 268 86.64 61.71 25.06
CA LEU A 268 85.53 62.46 24.47
C LEU A 268 84.78 61.64 23.41
N HIS A 269 85.51 60.88 22.57
CA HIS A 269 84.88 59.97 21.62
C HIS A 269 84.09 58.86 22.33
N ALA A 270 84.67 58.21 23.35
CA ALA A 270 83.97 57.19 24.13
C ALA A 270 82.68 57.72 24.78
N ILE A 271 82.73 58.94 25.36
CA ILE A 271 81.55 59.58 25.96
C ILE A 271 80.50 59.94 24.89
N ALA A 272 80.91 60.36 23.70
CA ALA A 272 80.00 60.63 22.59
C ALA A 272 79.29 59.35 22.12
N ASP A 273 80.03 58.25 21.95
CA ASP A 273 79.48 56.95 21.56
C ASP A 273 78.53 56.40 22.63
N GLU A 274 78.90 56.53 23.90
CA GLU A 274 78.06 56.12 25.03
C GLU A 274 76.77 56.93 25.09
N ARG A 275 76.84 58.26 24.87
CA ARG A 275 75.65 59.12 24.77
C ARG A 275 74.71 58.68 23.65
N VAL A 276 75.25 58.36 22.47
CA VAL A 276 74.45 57.89 21.33
C VAL A 276 73.79 56.56 21.68
N ASN A 277 74.54 55.62 22.27
CA ASN A 277 74.01 54.33 22.70
C ASN A 277 72.89 54.45 23.74
N LEU A 278 73.09 55.28 24.78
CA LEU A 278 72.08 55.54 25.81
C LEU A 278 70.84 56.21 25.23
N ARG A 279 71.00 57.15 24.29
CA ARG A 279 69.88 57.80 23.60
C ARG A 279 69.08 56.81 22.77
N ASN A 280 69.75 55.95 22.00
CA ASN A 280 69.11 54.89 21.22
C ASN A 280 68.39 53.88 22.12
N ARG A 281 68.98 53.54 23.27
CA ARG A 281 68.34 52.67 24.28
C ARG A 281 67.10 53.31 24.88
N SER A 282 67.14 54.62 25.17
CA SER A 282 65.97 55.37 25.64
C SER A 282 64.84 55.36 24.61
N ILE A 283 65.15 55.61 23.34
CA ILE A 283 64.15 55.62 22.25
C ILE A 283 63.48 54.24 22.14
N ARG A 284 64.27 53.15 22.11
CA ARG A 284 63.73 51.78 22.07
C ARG A 284 62.88 51.44 23.30
N ALA A 285 63.28 51.90 24.48
CA ALA A 285 62.51 51.69 25.70
C ALA A 285 61.16 52.43 25.66
N THR A 286 61.15 53.69 25.20
CA THR A 286 59.92 54.47 25.06
C THR A 286 58.95 53.86 24.05
N GLU A 287 59.47 53.36 22.92
CA GLU A 287 58.65 52.69 21.91
C GLU A 287 58.07 51.37 22.43
N ARG A 288 58.87 50.60 23.18
CA ARG A 288 58.39 49.36 23.83
C ARG A 288 57.30 49.63 24.85
N VAL A 289 57.41 50.69 25.65
CA VAL A 289 56.36 51.09 26.61
C VAL A 289 55.07 51.48 25.88
N LYS A 290 55.16 52.22 24.77
CA LYS A 290 54.00 52.57 23.95
C LYS A 290 53.28 51.32 23.43
N ASN A 291 54.02 50.39 22.82
CA ASN A 291 53.46 49.13 22.30
C ASN A 291 52.81 48.28 23.40
N LEU A 292 53.40 48.24 24.60
CA LEU A 292 52.83 47.51 25.74
C LEU A 292 51.53 48.14 26.24
N ASN A 293 51.43 49.47 26.25
CA ASN A 293 50.20 50.16 26.65
C ASN A 293 49.07 49.95 25.63
N GLU A 294 49.37 50.03 24.34
CA GLU A 294 48.38 49.72 23.28
C GLU A 294 47.90 48.26 23.39
N ARG A 295 48.82 47.33 23.64
CA ARG A 295 48.48 45.92 23.87
C ARG A 295 47.60 45.74 25.11
N LYS A 296 47.94 46.41 26.22
CA LYS A 296 47.16 46.37 27.46
C LYS A 296 45.73 46.83 27.21
N GLN A 297 45.55 47.98 26.55
CA GLN A 297 44.22 48.53 26.25
C GLN A 297 43.39 47.55 25.40
N SER A 298 43.99 46.97 24.35
CA SER A 298 43.30 45.97 23.51
C SER A 298 42.89 44.71 24.27
N LEU A 299 43.66 44.31 25.28
CA LEU A 299 43.36 43.14 26.11
C LEU A 299 42.28 43.46 27.14
N GLU A 300 42.26 44.67 27.69
CA GLU A 300 41.22 45.13 28.61
C GLU A 300 39.85 45.22 27.91
N GLU A 301 39.80 45.71 26.67
CA GLU A 301 38.59 45.73 25.85
C GLU A 301 38.07 44.31 25.58
N LYS A 302 38.95 43.38 25.14
CA LYS A 302 38.59 41.98 24.93
C LYS A 302 38.13 41.28 26.21
N LEU A 303 38.74 41.59 27.35
CA LEU A 303 38.34 41.04 28.64
C LEU A 303 36.95 41.54 29.05
N ALA A 304 36.64 42.81 28.81
CA ALA A 304 35.30 43.36 29.07
C ALA A 304 34.24 42.69 28.17
N GLU A 305 34.55 42.49 26.89
CA GLU A 305 33.70 41.77 25.95
C GLU A 305 33.45 40.32 26.43
N LEU A 306 34.51 39.57 26.71
CA LEU A 306 34.43 38.19 27.20
C LEU A 306 33.69 38.06 28.55
N LYS A 307 33.79 39.05 29.44
CA LYS A 307 33.02 39.06 30.70
C LYS A 307 31.52 39.30 30.50
N SER A 308 31.13 39.93 29.40
CA SER A 308 29.72 40.21 29.09
C SER A 308 29.01 39.03 28.42
N GLN A 309 29.75 38.17 27.70
CA GLN A 309 29.20 37.02 26.98
C GLN A 309 28.46 35.97 27.86
N PRO A 310 28.95 35.58 29.06
CA PRO A 310 28.28 34.57 29.90
C PRO A 310 26.85 34.96 30.30
N LYS A 311 26.57 36.25 30.50
CA LYS A 311 25.21 36.73 30.83
C LYS A 311 24.25 36.59 29.66
N ASN A 312 24.75 36.71 28.43
CA ASN A 312 23.93 36.54 27.23
C ASN A 312 23.66 35.05 26.95
N PHE A 313 24.64 34.17 27.21
CA PHE A 313 24.45 32.73 27.10
C PHE A 313 23.48 32.17 28.14
N ALA A 314 23.51 32.66 29.39
CA ALA A 314 22.59 32.21 30.43
C ALA A 314 21.12 32.50 30.08
N LYS A 315 20.83 33.72 29.59
CA LYS A 315 19.47 34.08 29.12
C LYS A 315 19.03 33.26 27.92
N GLY A 316 19.90 33.12 26.92
CA GLY A 316 19.60 32.30 25.74
C GLY A 316 19.34 30.83 26.10
N ASN A 317 20.07 30.30 27.09
CA ASN A 317 19.88 28.92 27.54
C ASN A 317 18.55 28.73 28.29
N GLU A 318 18.15 29.68 29.14
CA GLU A 318 16.83 29.64 29.80
C GLU A 318 15.68 29.74 28.80
N GLU A 319 15.78 30.63 27.80
CA GLU A 319 14.80 30.75 26.72
C GLU A 319 14.71 29.47 25.87
N LEU A 320 15.86 28.87 25.52
CA LEU A 320 15.91 27.61 24.78
C LEU A 320 15.32 26.46 25.59
N LEU A 321 15.63 26.35 26.88
CA LEU A 321 15.06 25.32 27.75
C LEU A 321 13.55 25.48 27.92
N SER A 322 13.06 26.72 28.04
CA SER A 322 11.62 27.01 28.07
C SER A 322 10.93 26.61 26.77
N ASN A 323 11.55 26.90 25.62
CA ASN A 323 11.01 26.52 24.31
C ASN A 323 11.02 25.00 24.12
N ILE A 324 12.07 24.30 24.55
CA ILE A 324 12.12 22.83 24.51
C ILE A 324 11.00 22.25 25.37
N ALA A 325 10.81 22.72 26.60
CA ALA A 325 9.75 22.24 27.47
C ALA A 325 8.34 22.49 26.88
N ALA A 326 8.12 23.64 26.24
CA ALA A 326 6.85 23.93 25.57
C ALA A 326 6.60 22.99 24.39
N LEU A 327 7.60 22.78 23.53
CA LEU A 327 7.51 21.89 22.36
C LEU A 327 7.37 20.42 22.77
N GLU A 328 8.05 19.98 23.83
CA GLU A 328 7.89 18.63 24.38
C GLU A 328 6.48 18.39 24.90
N LYS A 329 5.88 19.39 25.55
CA LYS A 329 4.50 19.32 26.00
C LYS A 329 3.53 19.24 24.83
N GLU A 330 3.67 20.10 23.82
CA GLU A 330 2.85 20.03 22.61
C GLU A 330 2.98 18.68 21.90
N ARG A 331 4.20 18.15 21.79
CA ARG A 331 4.43 16.81 21.22
C ARG A 331 3.72 15.73 22.03
N GLN A 332 3.75 15.81 23.35
CA GLN A 332 3.08 14.85 24.24
C GLN A 332 1.56 14.90 24.07
N ASP A 333 0.99 16.10 23.99
CA ASP A 333 -0.46 16.31 23.83
C ASP A 333 -0.95 15.76 22.47
N VAL A 334 -0.23 16.04 21.38
CA VAL A 334 -0.54 15.50 20.05
C VAL A 334 -0.39 13.98 20.01
N ALA A 335 0.64 13.42 20.68
CA ALA A 335 0.83 11.97 20.74
C ALA A 335 -0.32 11.27 21.50
N ASN A 336 -0.82 11.88 22.58
CA ASN A 336 -1.98 11.38 23.32
C ASN A 336 -3.24 11.43 22.46
N GLU A 337 -3.47 12.52 21.73
CA GLU A 337 -4.61 12.64 20.83
C GLU A 337 -4.53 11.60 19.70
N LEU A 338 -3.36 11.39 19.10
CA LEU A 338 -3.16 10.35 18.09
C LEU A 338 -3.50 8.97 18.64
N ALA A 339 -2.99 8.61 19.83
CA ALA A 339 -3.29 7.33 20.46
C ALA A 339 -4.79 7.14 20.73
N THR A 340 -5.51 8.19 21.12
CA THR A 340 -6.97 8.11 21.31
C THR A 340 -7.69 7.85 19.98
N ARG A 341 -7.30 8.53 18.89
CA ARG A 341 -7.89 8.34 17.56
C ARG A 341 -7.56 6.97 16.96
N GLU A 342 -6.35 6.48 17.15
CA GLU A 342 -5.97 5.13 16.73
C GLU A 342 -6.82 4.06 17.43
N ASN A 343 -7.04 4.21 18.74
CA ASN A 343 -7.93 3.31 19.48
C ASN A 343 -9.37 3.37 18.94
N GLU A 344 -9.93 4.55 18.71
CA GLU A 344 -11.27 4.71 18.10
C GLU A 344 -11.37 4.02 16.73
N VAL A 345 -10.34 4.13 15.88
CA VAL A 345 -10.29 3.45 14.58
C VAL A 345 -10.26 1.93 14.74
N THR A 346 -9.50 1.41 15.70
CA THR A 346 -9.47 -0.03 15.95
C THR A 346 -10.81 -0.57 16.47
N GLU A 347 -11.49 0.17 17.34
CA GLU A 347 -12.80 -0.22 17.88
C GLU A 347 -13.89 -0.17 16.80
N THR A 348 -13.94 0.91 16.03
CA THR A 348 -14.88 1.04 14.90
C THR A 348 -14.62 -0.02 13.83
N GLY A 349 -13.36 -0.36 13.56
CA GLY A 349 -13.00 -1.46 12.67
C GLY A 349 -13.46 -2.84 13.17
N LYS A 350 -13.39 -3.10 14.48
CA LYS A 350 -13.95 -4.33 15.07
C LYS A 350 -15.46 -4.36 14.97
N ALA A 351 -16.14 -3.26 15.27
CA ALA A 351 -17.59 -3.15 15.17
C ALA A 351 -18.08 -3.35 13.72
N LEU A 352 -17.37 -2.80 12.74
CA LEU A 352 -17.67 -3.01 11.32
C LEU A 352 -17.58 -4.48 10.93
N LYS A 353 -16.49 -5.16 11.29
CA LYS A 353 -16.32 -6.61 11.00
C LYS A 353 -17.41 -7.46 11.63
N GLN A 354 -17.82 -7.13 12.85
CA GLN A 354 -18.93 -7.82 13.52
C GLN A 354 -20.25 -7.59 12.77
N ALA A 355 -20.54 -6.35 12.37
CA ALA A 355 -21.74 -6.03 11.61
C ALA A 355 -21.75 -6.72 10.22
N GLU A 356 -20.61 -6.80 9.54
CA GLU A 356 -20.45 -7.52 8.27
C GLU A 356 -20.68 -9.03 8.44
N ALA A 357 -20.16 -9.63 9.52
CA ALA A 357 -20.40 -11.04 9.84
C ALA A 357 -21.90 -11.32 10.08
N MET A 358 -22.56 -10.49 10.91
CA MET A 358 -24.00 -10.60 11.16
C MET A 358 -24.82 -10.42 9.89
N LEU A 359 -24.43 -9.50 9.00
CA LEU A 359 -25.08 -9.31 7.70
C LEU A 359 -24.88 -10.54 6.79
N GLY A 360 -23.70 -11.16 6.81
CA GLY A 360 -23.41 -12.39 6.10
C GLY A 360 -24.31 -13.53 6.53
N GLU A 361 -24.38 -13.79 7.84
CA GLU A 361 -25.26 -14.82 8.43
C GLU A 361 -26.74 -14.56 8.09
N ALA A 362 -27.21 -13.32 8.19
CA ALA A 362 -28.58 -12.96 7.84
C ALA A 362 -28.88 -13.19 6.35
N ARG A 363 -27.93 -12.91 5.46
CA ARG A 363 -28.07 -13.16 4.01
C ARG A 363 -28.12 -14.65 3.71
N GLU A 364 -27.28 -15.45 4.36
CA GLU A 364 -27.26 -16.90 4.19
C GLU A 364 -28.56 -17.54 4.70
N SER A 365 -29.01 -17.16 5.89
CA SER A 365 -30.30 -17.59 6.44
C SER A 365 -31.47 -17.22 5.53
N ARG A 366 -31.47 -15.99 4.98
CA ARG A 366 -32.48 -15.57 4.01
C ARG A 366 -32.41 -16.40 2.73
N ALA A 367 -31.23 -16.65 2.17
CA ALA A 367 -31.06 -17.44 0.95
C ALA A 367 -31.57 -18.88 1.16
N HIS A 368 -31.26 -19.48 2.30
CA HIS A 368 -31.78 -20.80 2.68
C HIS A 368 -33.31 -20.80 2.83
N ALA A 369 -33.89 -19.79 3.50
CA ALA A 369 -35.34 -19.65 3.66
C ALA A 369 -36.05 -19.46 2.30
N VAL A 370 -35.45 -18.71 1.38
CA VAL A 370 -35.99 -18.52 0.01
C VAL A 370 -35.91 -19.83 -0.77
N ALA A 371 -34.75 -20.52 -0.76
CA ALA A 371 -34.59 -21.79 -1.46
C ALA A 371 -35.57 -22.86 -0.96
N THR A 372 -35.75 -22.98 0.35
CA THR A 372 -36.74 -23.90 0.95
C THR A 372 -38.18 -23.52 0.60
N LEU A 373 -38.49 -22.24 0.51
CA LEU A 373 -39.81 -21.78 0.09
C LEU A 373 -40.06 -22.07 -1.41
N ASP A 374 -39.06 -21.90 -2.26
CA ASP A 374 -39.17 -22.20 -3.69
C ASP A 374 -39.32 -23.70 -3.95
N THR A 375 -38.56 -24.55 -3.24
CA THR A 375 -38.75 -26.02 -3.35
C THR A 375 -40.13 -26.45 -2.86
N LEU A 376 -40.63 -25.90 -1.76
CA LEU A 376 -41.99 -26.17 -1.28
C LEU A 376 -43.06 -25.70 -2.28
N LYS A 377 -42.88 -24.53 -2.91
CA LYS A 377 -43.78 -24.06 -3.97
C LYS A 377 -43.78 -24.98 -5.19
N GLU A 378 -42.62 -25.44 -5.61
CA GLU A 378 -42.50 -26.38 -6.74
C GLU A 378 -43.16 -27.73 -6.39
N GLN A 379 -42.94 -28.25 -5.19
CA GLN A 379 -43.63 -29.44 -4.70
C GLN A 379 -45.15 -29.25 -4.66
N MET A 380 -45.63 -28.12 -4.15
CA MET A 380 -47.06 -27.79 -4.16
C MET A 380 -47.61 -27.71 -5.58
N ALA A 381 -46.93 -27.01 -6.48
CA ALA A 381 -47.34 -26.89 -7.89
C ALA A 381 -47.37 -28.27 -8.58
N GLY A 382 -46.36 -29.12 -8.35
CA GLY A 382 -46.32 -30.49 -8.84
C GLY A 382 -47.47 -31.34 -8.29
N MET A 383 -47.78 -31.23 -7.00
CA MET A 383 -48.95 -31.88 -6.41
C MET A 383 -50.26 -31.38 -7.03
N ARG A 384 -50.41 -30.07 -7.24
CA ARG A 384 -51.60 -29.50 -7.91
C ARG A 384 -51.74 -30.01 -9.33
N ALA A 385 -50.66 -30.02 -10.11
CA ALA A 385 -50.67 -30.52 -11.48
C ALA A 385 -50.99 -32.02 -11.53
N SER A 386 -50.40 -32.83 -10.64
CA SER A 386 -50.69 -34.26 -10.55
C SER A 386 -52.16 -34.53 -10.19
N VAL A 387 -52.72 -33.77 -9.25
CA VAL A 387 -54.15 -33.84 -8.91
C VAL A 387 -55.01 -33.50 -10.13
N GLN A 388 -54.69 -32.41 -10.83
CA GLN A 388 -55.43 -31.99 -12.01
C GLN A 388 -55.36 -33.03 -13.13
N GLU A 389 -54.18 -33.62 -13.39
CA GLU A 389 -54.01 -34.65 -14.40
C GLU A 389 -54.80 -35.94 -14.08
N HIS A 390 -54.85 -36.34 -12.81
CA HIS A 390 -55.50 -37.61 -12.43
C HIS A 390 -57.00 -37.48 -12.21
N PHE A 391 -57.50 -36.29 -11.87
CA PHE A 391 -58.88 -36.10 -11.43
C PHE A 391 -59.63 -34.99 -12.19
N ASP A 392 -58.99 -34.27 -13.13
CA ASP A 392 -59.53 -33.11 -13.86
C ASP A 392 -60.11 -32.02 -12.94
N LEU A 393 -59.60 -31.94 -11.71
CA LEU A 393 -60.07 -31.09 -10.63
C LEU A 393 -58.89 -30.34 -9.99
N GLN A 394 -59.17 -29.19 -9.36
CA GLN A 394 -58.18 -28.54 -8.48
C GLN A 394 -58.22 -29.18 -7.08
N PRO A 395 -57.11 -29.21 -6.32
CA PRO A 395 -57.06 -29.85 -5.01
C PRO A 395 -58.14 -29.35 -4.04
N GLU A 396 -58.44 -28.06 -4.06
CA GLU A 396 -59.43 -27.42 -3.21
C GLU A 396 -60.86 -27.93 -3.51
N GLY A 397 -61.12 -28.40 -4.73
CA GLY A 397 -62.42 -28.96 -5.15
C GLY A 397 -62.58 -30.46 -4.91
N ILE A 398 -61.52 -31.19 -4.52
CA ILE A 398 -61.60 -32.64 -4.28
C ILE A 398 -62.60 -32.97 -3.16
N ALA A 399 -62.65 -32.14 -2.11
CA ALA A 399 -63.52 -32.35 -0.96
C ALA A 399 -65.01 -32.33 -1.33
N GLU A 400 -65.40 -31.53 -2.32
CA GLU A 400 -66.80 -31.41 -2.76
C GLU A 400 -67.26 -32.60 -3.61
N HIS A 401 -66.31 -33.30 -4.25
CA HIS A 401 -66.57 -34.47 -5.10
C HIS A 401 -66.32 -35.81 -4.39
N LEU A 402 -65.87 -35.79 -3.14
CA LEU A 402 -65.69 -36.98 -2.31
C LEU A 402 -67.04 -37.49 -1.80
N THR A 403 -67.40 -38.71 -2.21
CA THR A 403 -68.61 -39.42 -1.75
C THR A 403 -68.34 -40.34 -0.55
N VAL A 404 -67.09 -40.38 -0.07
CA VAL A 404 -66.61 -41.27 1.00
C VAL A 404 -66.20 -40.44 2.21
N ASN A 405 -66.63 -40.84 3.41
CA ASN A 405 -66.22 -40.19 4.66
C ASN A 405 -64.75 -40.56 4.97
N THR A 406 -63.88 -39.55 4.98
CA THR A 406 -62.42 -39.70 5.13
C THR A 406 -61.94 -39.50 6.57
N GLU A 407 -62.83 -39.18 7.52
CA GLU A 407 -62.44 -38.98 8.91
C GLU A 407 -61.95 -40.30 9.56
N GLY A 408 -60.70 -40.30 10.02
CA GLY A 408 -60.10 -41.39 10.80
C GLY A 408 -59.44 -42.51 9.99
N GLN A 409 -59.33 -42.40 8.67
CA GLN A 409 -58.56 -43.37 7.86
C GLN A 409 -57.06 -43.06 7.90
N ASP A 410 -56.25 -44.10 8.13
CA ASP A 410 -54.80 -44.00 8.08
C ASP A 410 -54.32 -43.87 6.62
N ILE A 411 -53.64 -42.77 6.32
CA ILE A 411 -53.17 -42.39 4.98
C ILE A 411 -52.20 -43.44 4.44
N GLU A 412 -51.35 -44.04 5.27
CA GLU A 412 -50.39 -45.05 4.81
C GLU A 412 -51.10 -46.32 4.36
N SER A 413 -52.06 -46.80 5.15
CA SER A 413 -52.87 -47.98 4.80
C SER A 413 -53.64 -47.80 3.48
N THR A 414 -54.26 -46.64 3.27
CA THR A 414 -55.02 -46.32 2.05
C THR A 414 -54.10 -46.20 0.83
N ARG A 415 -52.90 -45.65 0.99
CA ARG A 415 -51.89 -45.59 -0.08
C ARG A 415 -51.43 -46.99 -0.50
N ALA A 416 -51.15 -47.86 0.47
CA ALA A 416 -50.77 -49.25 0.20
C ALA A 416 -51.89 -50.00 -0.54
N GLN A 417 -53.15 -49.76 -0.17
CA GLN A 417 -54.31 -50.35 -0.84
C GLN A 417 -54.48 -49.83 -2.28
N LYS A 418 -54.30 -48.53 -2.53
CA LYS A 418 -54.28 -47.96 -3.90
C LYS A 418 -53.20 -48.63 -4.75
N GLU A 419 -51.99 -48.76 -4.22
CA GLU A 419 -50.89 -49.36 -4.96
C GLU A 419 -51.14 -50.84 -5.28
N LYS A 420 -51.67 -51.60 -4.32
CA LYS A 420 -52.11 -52.98 -4.54
C LYS A 420 -53.18 -53.07 -5.64
N LEU A 421 -54.23 -52.27 -5.57
CA LEU A 421 -55.31 -52.26 -6.57
C LEU A 421 -54.84 -51.79 -7.95
N SER A 422 -53.91 -50.83 -8.03
CA SER A 422 -53.32 -50.41 -9.30
C SER A 422 -52.47 -51.52 -9.92
N ARG A 423 -51.69 -52.25 -9.12
CA ARG A 423 -50.94 -53.42 -9.59
C ARG A 423 -51.86 -54.55 -10.02
N GLU A 424 -52.96 -54.80 -9.29
CA GLU A 424 -53.99 -55.76 -9.68
C GLU A 424 -54.65 -55.36 -11.01
N ARG A 425 -54.98 -54.08 -11.19
CA ARG A 425 -55.47 -53.53 -12.47
C ARG A 425 -54.47 -53.75 -13.60
N ASP A 426 -53.20 -53.41 -13.39
CA ASP A 426 -52.18 -53.53 -14.44
C ASP A 426 -51.88 -55.01 -14.76
N ASN A 427 -52.03 -55.91 -13.78
CA ASN A 427 -51.93 -57.37 -13.96
C ASN A 427 -53.11 -58.00 -14.72
N ILE A 428 -54.28 -57.36 -14.76
CA ILE A 428 -55.39 -57.79 -15.64
C ILE A 428 -54.99 -57.63 -17.12
N GLY A 429 -54.02 -56.75 -17.40
CA GLY A 429 -53.49 -56.49 -18.73
C GLY A 429 -54.41 -55.59 -19.56
N PRO A 430 -53.94 -55.10 -20.72
CA PRO A 430 -54.76 -54.31 -21.62
C PRO A 430 -55.96 -55.14 -22.08
N VAL A 431 -57.15 -54.55 -21.98
CA VAL A 431 -58.37 -55.16 -22.53
C VAL A 431 -58.18 -55.32 -24.03
N ASN A 432 -58.13 -56.56 -24.51
CA ASN A 432 -57.97 -56.83 -25.95
C ASN A 432 -59.28 -56.46 -26.66
N LEU A 433 -59.35 -55.25 -27.21
CA LEU A 433 -60.52 -54.74 -27.94
C LEU A 433 -60.79 -55.50 -29.24
N ARG A 434 -59.85 -56.33 -29.71
CA ARG A 434 -60.01 -57.22 -30.87
C ARG A 434 -60.31 -58.65 -30.45
N ALA A 435 -60.50 -58.94 -29.16
CA ALA A 435 -60.75 -60.29 -28.67
C ALA A 435 -61.99 -60.92 -29.31
N ASP A 436 -63.06 -60.15 -29.51
CA ASP A 436 -64.28 -60.65 -30.15
C ASP A 436 -64.07 -60.95 -31.64
N ASP A 437 -63.33 -60.10 -32.35
CA ASP A 437 -63.00 -60.30 -33.77
C ASP A 437 -62.05 -61.50 -33.95
N GLU A 438 -61.01 -61.61 -33.12
CA GLU A 438 -60.05 -62.72 -33.11
C GLU A 438 -60.71 -64.04 -32.71
N ALA A 439 -61.65 -64.02 -31.75
CA ALA A 439 -62.44 -65.20 -31.38
C ALA A 439 -63.32 -65.66 -32.55
N GLN A 440 -63.96 -64.74 -33.28
CA GLN A 440 -64.75 -65.08 -34.46
C GLN A 440 -63.89 -65.62 -35.62
N GLU A 441 -62.69 -65.09 -35.83
CA GLU A 441 -61.74 -65.63 -36.82
C GLU A 441 -61.28 -67.04 -36.44
N LEU A 442 -60.86 -67.24 -35.20
CA LEU A 442 -60.45 -68.56 -34.68
C LEU A 442 -61.59 -69.57 -34.72
N GLU A 443 -62.83 -69.15 -34.46
CA GLU A 443 -63.98 -70.04 -34.55
C GLU A 443 -64.28 -70.45 -36.00
N LYS A 444 -64.14 -69.53 -36.97
CA LYS A 444 -64.22 -69.87 -38.40
C LYS A 444 -63.11 -70.84 -38.81
N GLU A 445 -61.88 -70.62 -38.35
CA GLU A 445 -60.75 -71.51 -38.61
C GLU A 445 -60.98 -72.90 -37.99
N PHE A 446 -61.51 -72.95 -36.76
CA PHE A 446 -61.85 -74.19 -36.08
C PHE A 446 -62.95 -74.96 -36.82
N VAL A 447 -64.01 -74.29 -37.28
CA VAL A 447 -65.07 -74.92 -38.07
C VAL A 447 -64.51 -75.49 -39.38
N ASN A 448 -63.60 -74.77 -40.05
CA ASN A 448 -62.92 -75.28 -41.24
C ASN A 448 -62.06 -76.51 -40.94
N LEU A 449 -61.26 -76.48 -39.87
CA LEU A 449 -60.42 -77.62 -39.45
C LEU A 449 -61.26 -78.84 -39.07
N VAL A 450 -62.40 -78.66 -38.41
CA VAL A 450 -63.34 -79.75 -38.10
C VAL A 450 -63.90 -80.34 -39.38
N ARG A 451 -64.24 -79.50 -40.37
CA ARG A 451 -64.74 -79.96 -41.68
C ARG A 451 -63.68 -80.74 -42.46
N GLU A 452 -62.44 -80.24 -42.50
CA GLU A 452 -61.31 -80.95 -43.12
C GLU A 452 -61.01 -82.29 -42.42
N ARG A 453 -61.12 -82.33 -41.08
CA ARG A 453 -61.01 -83.59 -40.31
C ARG A 453 -62.09 -84.58 -40.71
N ASP A 454 -63.33 -84.12 -40.86
CA ASP A 454 -64.47 -84.98 -41.21
C ASP A 454 -64.36 -85.51 -42.64
N ASP A 455 -63.94 -84.66 -43.59
CA ASP A 455 -63.64 -85.07 -44.96
C ASP A 455 -62.49 -86.10 -44.99
N LEU A 456 -61.42 -85.90 -44.20
CA LEU A 456 -60.35 -86.88 -44.06
C LEU A 456 -60.84 -88.19 -43.42
N ALA A 457 -61.71 -88.12 -42.41
CA ALA A 457 -62.30 -89.30 -41.78
C ALA A 457 -63.18 -90.08 -42.76
N GLN A 458 -63.92 -89.38 -43.61
CA GLN A 458 -64.73 -89.98 -44.68
C GLN A 458 -63.85 -90.62 -45.76
N ALA A 459 -62.78 -89.94 -46.20
CA ALA A 459 -61.81 -90.50 -47.13
C ALA A 459 -61.09 -91.74 -46.55
N ILE A 460 -60.79 -91.75 -45.25
CA ILE A 460 -60.25 -92.93 -44.55
C ILE A 460 -61.28 -94.07 -44.51
N ALA A 461 -62.56 -93.76 -44.32
CA ALA A 461 -63.63 -94.76 -44.34
C ALA A 461 -63.80 -95.37 -45.74
N GLU A 462 -63.75 -94.55 -46.80
CA GLU A 462 -63.76 -95.01 -48.19
C GLU A 462 -62.54 -95.88 -48.52
N LEU A 463 -61.33 -95.46 -48.12
CA LEU A 463 -60.11 -96.26 -48.28
C LEU A 463 -60.20 -97.59 -47.54
N ARG A 464 -60.74 -97.61 -46.32
CA ARG A 464 -60.97 -98.87 -45.58
C ARG A 464 -62.02 -99.75 -46.24
N GLY A 465 -63.05 -99.17 -46.84
CA GLY A 465 -64.03 -99.88 -47.67
C GLY A 465 -63.38 -100.52 -48.90
N GLY A 466 -62.56 -99.76 -49.63
CA GLY A 466 -61.79 -100.26 -50.77
C GLY A 466 -60.78 -101.36 -50.37
N ILE A 467 -60.10 -101.22 -49.23
CA ILE A 467 -59.22 -102.26 -48.68
C ILE A 467 -60.02 -103.52 -48.30
N ALA A 468 -61.24 -103.38 -47.79
CA ALA A 468 -62.10 -104.52 -47.46
C ALA A 468 -62.58 -105.27 -48.72
N GLU A 469 -62.91 -104.56 -49.80
CA GLU A 469 -63.21 -105.18 -51.10
C GLU A 469 -62.00 -105.90 -51.70
N ILE A 470 -60.82 -105.27 -51.67
CA ILE A 470 -59.57 -105.90 -52.13
C ILE A 470 -59.24 -107.14 -51.27
N ASN A 471 -59.41 -107.07 -49.95
CA ASN A 471 -59.19 -108.22 -49.08
C ASN A 471 -60.19 -109.35 -49.32
N LYS A 472 -61.44 -109.03 -49.70
CA LYS A 472 -62.44 -110.03 -50.10
C LYS A 472 -62.05 -110.71 -51.41
N GLU A 473 -61.61 -109.95 -52.40
CA GLU A 473 -61.12 -110.47 -53.69
C GLU A 473 -59.83 -111.29 -53.54
N ALA A 474 -58.90 -110.84 -52.67
CA ALA A 474 -57.68 -111.57 -52.35
C ALA A 474 -57.98 -112.89 -51.60
N ARG A 475 -58.98 -112.90 -50.71
CA ARG A 475 -59.40 -114.11 -49.97
C ARG A 475 -60.10 -115.11 -50.89
N GLU A 476 -60.91 -114.66 -51.84
CA GLU A 476 -61.50 -115.50 -52.88
C GLU A 476 -60.43 -116.12 -53.78
N ARG A 477 -59.42 -115.33 -54.22
CA ARG A 477 -58.28 -115.86 -54.99
C ARG A 477 -57.41 -116.83 -54.18
N LEU A 478 -57.23 -116.60 -52.88
CA LEU A 478 -56.42 -117.48 -52.01
C LEU A 478 -57.15 -118.79 -51.66
N LEU A 479 -58.48 -118.76 -51.47
CA LEU A 479 -59.30 -119.96 -51.31
C LEU A 479 -59.29 -120.81 -52.60
N ALA A 480 -59.40 -120.18 -53.76
CA ALA A 480 -59.29 -120.88 -55.05
C ALA A 480 -57.92 -121.55 -55.23
N ALA A 481 -56.83 -120.90 -54.78
CA ALA A 481 -55.49 -121.49 -54.79
C ALA A 481 -55.33 -122.61 -53.74
N PHE A 482 -55.94 -122.48 -52.56
CA PHE A 482 -55.91 -123.48 -51.48
C PHE A 482 -56.67 -124.75 -51.86
N ASP A 483 -57.84 -124.64 -52.47
CA ASP A 483 -58.62 -125.80 -52.95
C ASP A 483 -57.84 -126.59 -54.02
N HIS A 484 -57.06 -125.91 -54.86
CA HIS A 484 -56.22 -126.56 -55.86
C HIS A 484 -55.04 -127.34 -55.24
N VAL A 485 -54.52 -126.89 -54.09
CA VAL A 485 -53.47 -127.58 -53.32
C VAL A 485 -54.04 -128.73 -52.49
N ASN A 486 -55.23 -128.56 -51.90
CA ASN A 486 -55.87 -129.55 -51.04
C ASN A 486 -56.25 -130.83 -51.79
N ALA A 487 -56.68 -130.74 -53.05
CA ALA A 487 -56.97 -131.93 -53.87
C ALA A 487 -55.70 -132.71 -54.29
N HIS A 488 -54.55 -132.03 -54.47
CA HIS A 488 -53.27 -132.71 -54.65
C HIS A 488 -52.83 -133.42 -53.36
N PHE A 489 -53.17 -132.86 -52.20
CA PHE A 489 -52.95 -133.47 -50.89
C PHE A 489 -53.84 -134.71 -50.67
N GLU A 490 -55.13 -134.67 -51.04
CA GLU A 490 -56.02 -135.84 -50.98
C GLU A 490 -55.52 -137.02 -51.81
N LYS A 491 -54.99 -136.78 -53.03
CA LYS A 491 -54.40 -137.82 -53.91
C LYS A 491 -53.12 -138.45 -53.37
N LEU A 492 -52.36 -137.73 -52.54
CA LEU A 492 -51.14 -138.22 -51.88
C LEU A 492 -51.45 -138.93 -50.56
N PHE A 493 -52.43 -138.42 -49.80
CA PHE A 493 -52.85 -139.02 -48.53
C PHE A 493 -53.56 -140.37 -48.73
N THR A 494 -54.36 -140.52 -49.79
CA THR A 494 -54.99 -141.80 -50.19
C THR A 494 -53.98 -142.89 -50.60
N ARG A 495 -52.68 -142.57 -50.72
CA ARG A 495 -51.63 -143.53 -51.13
C ARG A 495 -50.67 -143.93 -49.99
N LEU A 496 -50.71 -143.27 -48.82
CA LEU A 496 -49.76 -143.51 -47.72
C LEU A 496 -50.38 -143.97 -46.39
N PHE A 497 -51.67 -143.74 -46.13
CA PHE A 497 -52.32 -144.16 -44.89
C PHE A 497 -53.67 -144.82 -45.21
N GLY A 498 -53.80 -146.11 -44.91
CA GLY A 498 -54.94 -146.95 -45.28
C GLY A 498 -56.28 -146.53 -44.65
N GLY A 499 -56.98 -145.61 -45.30
CA GLY A 499 -58.42 -145.37 -45.14
C GLY A 499 -58.82 -144.53 -43.93
N GLY A 500 -58.66 -143.21 -44.02
CA GLY A 500 -59.23 -142.23 -43.08
C GLY A 500 -59.05 -140.81 -43.63
N LYS A 501 -60.09 -139.96 -43.53
CA LYS A 501 -60.08 -138.60 -44.06
C LYS A 501 -59.31 -137.64 -43.15
N ALA A 502 -58.55 -136.74 -43.76
CA ALA A 502 -57.83 -135.64 -43.12
C ALA A 502 -58.77 -134.48 -42.78
#